data_AF-A0A496W6T6-F1
#
_entry.id   AF-A0A496W6T6-F1
#
_cell.length_a   1.000
_cell.length_b   1.000
_cell.length_c   1.000
_cell.angle_alpha   90.00
_cell.angle_beta   90.00
_cell.angle_gamma   90.00
#
_symmetry.space_group_name_H-M   'P 1'
#
loop_
_entity.id
_entity.type
_entity.pdbx_description
1 polymer ?
#
loop_
_entity_poly.entity_id
_entity_poly.type
_entity_poly.pdbx_seq_one_letter_code
_entity_poly.pdbx_strand_id
1 'polypeptide(L)'
;MRLLMTSADIHALFFIGAYQDNEVNQEHPLVLRLTEIQKATLTEIQKAKVVVNHISLEPLTLAHVNQLIADALHCGSDKAFPLAELLERKTGGNPFFLNEFLKSLSVDELLTLISCTTVGNGI
;
A
#
# COMPACT_ATOMS: atom_id res chain seq x y z
N MET A 1 -6.17 -22.60 -1.72
CA MET A 1 -4.78 -22.11 -1.61
C MET A 1 -3.77 -23.24 -1.38
N ARG A 2 -3.92 -24.09 -0.34
CA ARG A 2 -3.02 -25.25 -0.08
C ARG A 2 -2.70 -26.10 -1.33
N LEU A 3 -3.71 -26.44 -2.15
CA LEU A 3 -3.52 -27.22 -3.38
C LEU A 3 -2.52 -26.60 -4.37
N LEU A 4 -2.51 -25.26 -4.51
CA LEU A 4 -1.58 -24.54 -5.38
C LEU A 4 -0.16 -24.54 -4.82
N MET A 5 -0.02 -24.59 -3.49
CA MET A 5 1.26 -24.55 -2.79
C MET A 5 1.90 -25.94 -2.61
N THR A 6 1.10 -27.01 -2.74
CA THR A 6 1.55 -28.40 -2.55
C THR A 6 1.53 -29.22 -3.84
N SER A 7 1.12 -28.63 -4.96
CA SER A 7 1.11 -29.33 -6.26
C SER A 7 2.54 -29.55 -6.76
N ALA A 8 2.87 -30.78 -7.11
CA ALA A 8 4.17 -31.12 -7.71
C ALA A 8 4.35 -30.55 -9.13
N ASP A 9 3.25 -30.18 -9.79
CA ASP A 9 3.24 -29.67 -11.17
C ASP A 9 3.49 -28.15 -11.24
N ILE A 10 3.39 -27.44 -10.12
CA ILE A 10 3.63 -26.00 -10.04
C ILE A 10 5.07 -25.76 -9.62
N HIS A 11 5.94 -25.49 -10.61
CA HIS A 11 7.37 -25.30 -10.39
C HIS A 11 7.74 -23.93 -9.79
N ALA A 12 6.91 -22.90 -10.00
CA ALA A 12 7.12 -21.58 -9.43
C ALA A 12 5.76 -20.90 -9.16
N LEU A 13 5.57 -20.40 -7.94
CA LEU A 13 4.38 -19.67 -7.52
C LEU A 13 4.81 -18.46 -6.71
N PHE A 14 4.40 -17.27 -7.15
CA PHE A 14 4.53 -16.03 -6.37
C PHE A 14 3.13 -15.54 -6.01
N PHE A 15 2.86 -15.46 -4.71
CA PHE A 15 1.57 -15.04 -4.19
C PHE A 15 1.72 -13.70 -3.49
N ILE A 16 0.91 -12.71 -3.90
CA ILE A 16 0.79 -11.42 -3.25
C ILE A 16 -0.66 -11.27 -2.81
N GLY A 17 -0.86 -10.92 -1.54
CA GLY A 17 -2.17 -10.58 -1.00
C GLY A 17 -2.08 -9.29 -0.19
N ALA A 18 -3.17 -8.54 -0.16
CA ALA A 18 -3.36 -7.41 0.73
C ALA A 18 -4.64 -7.64 1.53
N TYR A 19 -4.63 -7.27 2.81
CA TYR A 19 -5.78 -7.36 3.70
C TYR A 19 -5.74 -6.20 4.69
N GLN A 20 -6.89 -5.82 5.23
CA GLN A 20 -6.97 -4.82 6.29
C GLN A 20 -6.70 -5.50 7.64
N ASP A 21 -5.65 -5.10 8.33
CA ASP A 21 -5.19 -5.70 9.57
C ASP A 21 -6.21 -5.53 10.72
N ASN A 22 -6.98 -4.44 10.71
CA ASN A 22 -8.06 -4.17 11.65
C ASN A 22 -9.32 -5.05 11.48
N GLU A 23 -9.51 -5.70 10.33
CA GLU A 23 -10.66 -6.59 10.06
C GLU A 23 -10.32 -8.08 10.25
N VAL A 24 -9.05 -8.39 10.54
CA VAL A 24 -8.52 -9.75 10.54
C VAL A 24 -8.03 -10.10 11.95
N ASN A 25 -8.92 -10.69 12.75
CA ASN A 25 -8.59 -11.20 14.08
C ASN A 25 -7.87 -12.56 14.02
N GLN A 26 -7.39 -13.06 15.16
CA GLN A 26 -6.65 -14.35 15.23
C GLN A 26 -7.49 -15.57 14.82
N GLU A 27 -8.82 -15.44 14.83
CA GLU A 27 -9.75 -16.49 14.41
C GLU A 27 -10.10 -16.40 12.92
N HIS A 28 -9.64 -15.35 12.23
CA HIS A 28 -9.96 -15.12 10.84
C HIS A 28 -9.35 -16.23 9.96
N PRO A 29 -10.12 -16.81 9.01
CA PRO A 29 -9.64 -17.91 8.15
C PRO A 29 -8.32 -17.61 7.46
N LEU A 30 -8.05 -16.36 7.09
CA LEU A 30 -6.77 -15.96 6.50
C LEU A 30 -5.58 -16.15 7.45
N VAL A 31 -5.69 -15.72 8.72
CA VAL A 31 -4.61 -15.81 9.72
C VAL A 31 -4.33 -17.27 10.06
N LEU A 32 -5.39 -18.07 10.21
CA LEU A 32 -5.27 -19.50 10.44
C LEU A 32 -4.52 -20.17 9.28
N ARG A 33 -4.86 -19.84 8.03
CA ARG A 33 -4.18 -20.37 6.83
C ARG A 33 -2.73 -19.92 6.71
N LEU A 34 -2.43 -18.64 6.95
CA LEU A 34 -1.06 -18.12 6.95
C LEU A 34 -0.20 -18.80 8.03
N THR A 35 -0.78 -19.02 9.21
CA THR A 35 -0.12 -19.73 10.32
C THR A 35 0.12 -21.21 9.97
N GLU A 36 -0.84 -21.89 9.34
CA GLU A 36 -0.67 -23.25 8.83
C GLU A 36 0.47 -23.35 7.81
N ILE A 37 0.56 -22.40 6.87
CA ILE A 37 1.63 -22.32 5.86
C ILE A 37 2.99 -22.09 6.53
N GLN A 38 3.05 -21.15 7.48
CA GLN A 38 4.26 -20.88 8.26
C GLN A 38 4.73 -22.14 9.01
N LYS A 39 3.82 -22.86 9.67
CA LYS A 39 4.12 -24.11 10.40
C LYS A 39 4.53 -25.24 9.47
N ALA A 40 3.84 -25.45 8.35
CA ALA A 40 4.18 -26.48 7.38
C ALA A 40 5.60 -26.27 6.81
N THR A 41 6.01 -25.01 6.64
CA THR A 41 7.36 -24.63 6.22
C THR A 41 8.43 -25.06 7.23
N LEU A 42 8.10 -25.15 8.53
CA LEU A 42 9.04 -25.51 9.59
C LEU A 42 9.19 -27.03 9.79
N THR A 43 8.15 -27.84 9.51
CA THR A 43 8.11 -29.25 9.93
C THR A 43 8.18 -30.29 8.81
N GLU A 44 7.68 -30.00 7.60
CA GLU A 44 7.58 -31.02 6.53
C GLU A 44 8.10 -30.58 5.16
N ILE A 45 8.28 -29.27 4.92
CA ILE A 45 8.69 -28.71 3.62
C ILE A 45 10.19 -28.34 3.61
N GLN A 46 11.09 -29.22 4.08
CA GLN A 46 12.53 -28.98 3.94
C GLN A 46 13.03 -29.02 2.47
N LYS A 47 12.23 -29.53 1.53
CA LYS A 47 12.61 -29.59 0.10
C LYS A 47 12.19 -28.36 -0.72
N ALA A 48 11.23 -27.57 -0.26
CA ALA A 48 10.80 -26.35 -0.93
C ALA A 48 10.75 -25.21 0.10
N LYS A 49 11.82 -24.41 0.17
CA LYS A 49 11.91 -23.23 1.05
C LYS A 49 10.88 -22.18 0.61
N VAL A 50 9.63 -22.30 1.04
CA VAL A 50 8.60 -21.28 0.81
C VAL A 50 8.86 -20.12 1.77
N VAL A 51 9.27 -18.97 1.24
CA VAL A 51 9.47 -17.75 2.03
C VAL A 51 8.17 -16.97 2.04
N VAL A 52 7.61 -16.74 3.23
CA VAL A 52 6.44 -15.87 3.44
C VAL A 52 6.95 -14.56 4.03
N ASN A 53 6.78 -13.45 3.30
CA ASN A 53 7.12 -12.12 3.76
C ASN A 53 5.85 -11.36 4.14
N HIS A 54 5.84 -10.75 5.31
CA HIS A 54 4.79 -9.84 5.75
C HIS A 54 5.32 -8.41 5.70
N ILE A 55 4.57 -7.51 5.06
CA ILE A 55 4.88 -6.08 5.00
C ILE A 55 3.69 -5.37 5.60
N SER A 56 3.89 -4.75 6.75
CA SER A 56 2.89 -3.87 7.36
C SER A 56 2.99 -2.49 6.72
N LEU A 57 1.86 -1.97 6.20
CA LEU A 57 1.81 -0.64 5.62
C LEU A 57 1.32 0.35 6.67
N GLU A 58 2.24 1.14 7.21
CA GLU A 58 1.91 2.22 8.15
C GLU A 58 1.35 3.44 7.43
N PRO A 59 0.58 4.30 8.13
CA PRO A 59 0.17 5.59 7.59
C PRO A 59 1.37 6.44 7.16
N LEU A 60 1.14 7.32 6.18
CA LEU A 60 2.16 8.24 5.70
C LEU A 60 2.54 9.23 6.81
N THR A 61 3.83 9.40 7.02
CA THR A 61 4.35 10.46 7.87
C THR A 61 4.06 11.82 7.25
N LEU A 62 4.04 12.89 8.07
CA LEU A 62 3.92 14.25 7.58
C LEU A 62 4.96 14.59 6.50
N ALA A 63 6.19 14.08 6.63
CA ALA A 63 7.23 14.27 5.62
C ALA A 63 6.86 13.64 4.27
N HIS A 64 6.33 12.41 4.29
CA HIS A 64 5.85 11.73 3.08
C HIS A 64 4.66 12.45 2.45
N VAL A 65 3.70 12.89 3.27
CA VAL A 65 2.55 13.69 2.78
C VAL A 65 3.06 14.99 2.15
N ASN A 66 3.99 15.69 2.80
CA ASN A 66 4.52 16.95 2.29
C ASN A 66 5.25 16.78 0.95
N GLN A 67 6.05 15.73 0.81
CA GLN A 67 6.71 15.42 -0.45
C GLN A 67 5.68 15.12 -1.55
N LEU A 68 4.66 14.30 -1.25
CA LEU A 68 3.62 13.96 -2.21
C LEU A 68 2.87 15.21 -2.70
N ILE A 69 2.56 16.14 -1.81
CA ILE A 69 1.88 17.40 -2.15
C ILE A 69 2.81 18.34 -2.94
N ALA A 70 4.09 18.45 -2.54
CA ALA A 70 5.07 19.23 -3.27
C ALA A 70 5.22 18.75 -4.72
N ASP A 71 5.29 17.43 -4.91
CA ASP A 71 5.38 16.80 -6.22
C ASP A 71 4.09 17.01 -7.03
N ALA A 72 2.92 16.80 -6.41
CA ALA A 72 1.62 16.94 -7.09
C ALA A 72 1.27 18.39 -7.50
N LEU A 73 1.82 19.37 -6.79
CA LEU A 73 1.65 20.81 -7.05
C LEU A 73 2.87 21.45 -7.73
N HIS A 74 3.91 20.67 -8.05
CA HIS A 74 5.20 21.12 -8.58
C HIS A 74 5.75 22.36 -7.83
N CYS A 75 5.67 22.35 -6.51
CA CYS A 75 6.09 23.45 -5.66
C CYS A 75 7.16 23.02 -4.66
N GLY A 76 7.82 23.99 -4.03
CA GLY A 76 8.82 23.68 -2.99
C GLY A 76 8.17 23.07 -1.75
N SER A 77 8.91 22.20 -1.07
CA SER A 77 8.47 21.54 0.18
C SER A 77 7.96 22.53 1.24
N ASP A 78 8.57 23.72 1.34
CA ASP A 78 8.14 24.77 2.28
C ASP A 78 6.75 25.33 1.95
N LYS A 79 6.39 25.39 0.66
CA LYS A 79 5.08 25.87 0.19
C LYS A 79 4.00 24.80 0.33
N ALA A 80 4.36 23.53 0.17
CA ALA A 80 3.46 22.41 0.35
C ALA A 80 3.14 22.14 1.83
N PHE A 81 4.06 22.50 2.74
CA PHE A 81 3.99 22.12 4.16
C PHE A 81 2.68 22.51 4.87
N PRO A 82 2.13 23.74 4.74
CA PRO A 82 0.89 24.09 5.44
C PRO A 82 -0.31 23.24 5.00
N LEU A 83 -0.38 22.89 3.71
CA LEU A 83 -1.41 22.00 3.19
C LEU A 83 -1.16 20.57 3.66
N ALA A 84 0.08 20.09 3.60
CA ALA A 84 0.46 18.77 4.06
C ALA A 84 0.11 18.54 5.54
N GLU A 85 0.35 19.53 6.40
CA GLU A 85 -0.01 19.46 7.82
C GLU A 85 -1.53 19.38 8.04
N LEU A 86 -2.30 20.16 7.27
CA LEU A 86 -3.77 20.09 7.31
C LEU A 86 -4.28 18.71 6.86
N LEU A 87 -3.71 18.18 5.78
CA LEU A 87 -4.09 16.89 5.21
C LEU A 87 -3.73 15.73 6.13
N GLU A 88 -2.52 15.72 6.68
CA GLU A 88 -2.08 14.70 7.64
C GLU A 88 -2.99 14.71 8.88
N ARG A 89 -3.24 15.88 9.47
CA ARG A 89 -4.13 16.03 10.62
C ARG A 89 -5.56 15.56 10.37
N LYS A 90 -6.09 15.75 9.16
CA LYS A 90 -7.45 15.32 8.79
C LYS A 90 -7.56 13.84 8.45
N THR A 91 -6.49 13.24 7.94
CA THR A 91 -6.52 11.88 7.36
C THR A 91 -5.74 10.86 8.16
N GLY A 92 -5.00 11.31 9.18
CA GLY A 92 -4.08 10.49 9.98
C GLY A 92 -2.99 9.85 9.13
N GLY A 93 -2.59 10.50 8.03
CA GLY A 93 -1.62 9.95 7.07
C GLY A 93 -2.15 8.80 6.20
N ASN A 94 -3.45 8.45 6.27
CA ASN A 94 -3.99 7.36 5.48
C ASN A 94 -4.05 7.72 3.98
N PRO A 95 -3.35 7.00 3.07
CA PRO A 95 -3.31 7.33 1.65
C PRO A 95 -4.68 7.34 0.95
N PHE A 96 -5.62 6.49 1.40
CA PHE A 96 -6.97 6.45 0.83
C PHE A 96 -7.73 7.74 1.17
N PHE A 97 -7.79 8.11 2.45
CA PHE A 97 -8.46 9.35 2.87
C PHE A 97 -7.75 10.60 2.35
N LEU A 98 -6.42 10.57 2.21
CA LEU A 98 -5.65 11.63 1.58
C LEU A 98 -6.11 11.88 0.14
N ASN A 99 -6.18 10.83 -0.67
CA ASN A 99 -6.63 10.91 -2.05
C ASN A 99 -8.08 11.38 -2.17
N GLU A 100 -8.99 10.85 -1.35
CA GLU A 100 -10.39 11.26 -1.38
C GLU A 100 -10.56 12.73 -0.97
N PHE A 101 -9.81 13.19 0.01
CA PHE A 101 -9.87 14.58 0.42
C PHE A 101 -9.26 15.53 -0.62
N LEU A 102 -8.14 15.16 -1.26
CA LEU A 102 -7.58 15.92 -2.40
C LEU A 102 -8.54 15.99 -3.58
N LYS A 103 -9.24 14.89 -3.90
CA LYS A 103 -10.30 14.88 -4.92
C LYS A 103 -11.43 15.83 -4.55
N SER A 104 -11.89 15.82 -3.30
CA SER A 104 -12.92 16.76 -2.82
C SER A 104 -12.49 18.21 -3.03
N LEU A 105 -11.26 18.57 -2.63
CA LEU A 105 -10.72 19.92 -2.83
C LEU A 105 -10.62 20.31 -4.31
N SER A 106 -10.35 19.33 -5.17
CA SER A 106 -10.29 19.55 -6.62
C SER A 106 -11.68 19.75 -7.23
N VAL A 107 -12.68 19.00 -6.76
CA VAL A 107 -14.10 19.16 -7.18
C VAL A 107 -14.66 20.50 -6.73
N ASP A 108 -14.28 20.97 -5.54
CA ASP A 108 -14.68 22.27 -5.00
C ASP A 108 -13.88 23.45 -5.62
N GLU A 109 -13.03 23.19 -6.62
CA GLU A 109 -12.16 24.18 -7.30
C GLU A 109 -11.18 24.91 -6.35
N LEU A 110 -10.94 24.38 -5.15
CA LEU A 110 -10.02 24.93 -4.16
C LEU A 110 -8.56 24.52 -4.42
N LEU A 111 -8.35 23.50 -5.24
CA LEU A 111 -7.04 22.93 -5.55
C LEU A 111 -6.99 22.48 -7.01
N THR A 112 -5.92 22.82 -7.72
CA THR A 112 -5.64 22.27 -9.06
C THR A 112 -4.37 21.44 -8.98
N LEU A 113 -4.51 20.12 -9.17
CA LEU A 113 -3.39 19.22 -9.31
C LEU A 113 -2.78 19.36 -10.70
N ILE A 114 -1.46 19.39 -10.79
CA ILE A 114 -0.78 19.48 -12.07
C ILE A 114 -0.67 18.05 -12.62
N SER A 115 -1.48 17.75 -13.63
CA SER A 115 -1.34 16.51 -14.39
C SER A 115 -0.01 16.55 -15.13
N CYS A 116 0.87 15.57 -14.89
CA CYS A 116 2.02 15.35 -15.75
C CYS A 116 1.49 14.91 -17.14
N THR A 117 1.34 15.86 -18.06
CA THR A 117 1.14 15.55 -19.47
C THR A 117 2.47 15.01 -19.98
N THR A 118 2.56 13.70 -20.17
CA THR A 118 3.63 13.11 -20.98
C THR A 118 3.53 13.72 -22.37
N VAL A 119 4.32 14.75 -22.65
CA VAL A 119 4.58 15.19 -24.02
C VAL A 119 5.31 14.02 -24.68
N GLY A 120 4.57 13.25 -25.49
CA GLY A 120 5.14 12.25 -26.36
C GLY A 120 6.16 12.93 -27.26
N ASN A 121 7.43 12.60 -27.05
CA ASN A 121 8.50 12.89 -27.99
C ASN A 121 8.14 12.23 -29.33
N GLY A 122 7.65 13.03 -30.26
CA GLY A 122 7.73 12.71 -31.68
C GLY A 122 8.62 13.77 -32.30
N ILE A 123 9.93 13.52 -32.39
CA ILE A 123 10.75 13.44 -33.62
C ILE A 123 12.04 12.67 -33.29
#